data_AF-A0A1A2GK82-F1
#
_entry.id   AF-A0A1A2GK82-F1
#
_cell.length_a   1.000
_cell.length_b   1.000
_cell.length_c   1.000
_cell.angle_alpha   90.00
_cell.angle_beta   90.00
_cell.angle_gamma   90.00
#
_symmetry.space_group_name_H-M   'P 1'
#
loop_
_entity.id
_entity.type
_entity.pdbx_description
1 polymer ?
#
loop_
_entity_poly.entity_id
_entity_poly.type
_entity_poly.pdbx_seq_one_letter_code
_entity_poly.pdbx_strand_id
1 'polypeptide(L)'
;MTNPLIAYNPAAVADFATDVGARAGQLEAIHSDTARLTNALQEFFAGHGAAGFFDAQNQMLSGLQGLVDTVRQHGVTTSHVLDGAISTDNHMRGLFL
;
A
#
# COMPACT_ATOMS: atom_id res chain seq x y z
N MET A 1 36.18 4.22 -20.44
CA MET A 1 35.78 3.91 -19.04
C MET A 1 34.30 3.58 -19.07
N THR A 2 33.91 2.34 -18.79
CA THR A 2 32.50 1.93 -18.70
C THR A 2 31.95 2.42 -17.38
N ASN A 3 31.11 3.46 -17.41
CA ASN A 3 30.42 3.97 -16.24
C ASN A 3 29.52 2.85 -15.67
N PRO A 4 29.64 2.46 -14.39
CA PRO A 4 28.71 1.50 -13.81
C PRO A 4 27.37 2.20 -13.59
N LEU A 5 26.48 2.15 -14.58
CA LEU A 5 25.06 2.37 -14.31
C LEU A 5 24.64 1.34 -13.26
N ILE A 6 23.80 1.75 -12.32
CA ILE A 6 23.15 0.80 -11.40
C ILE A 6 22.42 -0.21 -12.29
N ALA A 7 22.78 -1.49 -12.20
CA ALA A 7 22.12 -2.54 -12.97
C ALA A 7 20.79 -2.89 -12.28
N TYR A 8 19.71 -2.22 -12.66
CA TYR A 8 18.35 -2.54 -12.27
C TYR A 8 17.44 -2.55 -13.51
N ASN A 9 16.27 -3.18 -13.41
CA ASN A 9 15.27 -3.17 -14.48
C ASN A 9 14.16 -2.16 -14.11
N PRO A 10 14.12 -0.95 -14.73
CA PRO A 10 13.12 0.07 -14.43
C PRO A 10 11.69 -0.42 -14.60
N ALA A 11 11.43 -1.24 -15.63
CA ALA A 11 10.10 -1.77 -15.91
C ALA A 11 9.63 -2.70 -14.80
N ALA A 12 10.49 -3.62 -14.34
CA ALA A 12 10.15 -4.53 -13.25
C ALA A 12 9.85 -3.79 -11.93
N VAL A 13 10.55 -2.68 -11.66
CA VAL A 13 10.29 -1.85 -10.47
C VAL A 13 8.97 -1.09 -10.61
N ALA A 14 8.65 -0.57 -11.80
CA ALA A 14 7.36 0.08 -12.07
C ALA A 14 6.18 -0.89 -11.96
N ASP A 15 6.33 -2.10 -12.49
CA ASP A 15 5.33 -3.16 -12.41
C ASP A 15 5.08 -3.55 -10.94
N PHE A 16 6.15 -3.70 -10.15
CA PHE A 16 6.03 -3.97 -8.73
C PHE A 16 5.30 -2.85 -7.97
N ALA A 17 5.63 -1.59 -8.22
CA ALA A 17 4.94 -0.46 -7.60
C ALA A 17 3.44 -0.45 -7.93
N THR A 18 3.09 -0.80 -9.17
CA THR A 18 1.70 -0.91 -9.64
C THR A 18 0.96 -2.06 -8.94
N ASP A 19 1.59 -3.25 -8.85
CA ASP A 19 1.01 -4.41 -8.14
C ASP A 19 0.78 -4.11 -6.66
N VAL A 20 1.73 -3.45 -5.99
CA VAL A 20 1.58 -3.01 -4.60
C VAL A 20 0.40 -2.05 -4.45
N GLY A 21 0.23 -1.10 -5.36
CA GLY A 21 -0.95 -0.22 -5.39
C GLY A 21 -2.26 -0.98 -5.56
N ALA A 22 -2.31 -1.96 -6.46
CA ALA A 22 -3.48 -2.81 -6.67
C ALA A 22 -3.82 -3.63 -5.41
N ARG A 23 -2.82 -4.16 -4.70
CA ARG A 23 -3.00 -4.87 -3.42
C ARG A 23 -3.55 -3.97 -2.33
N ALA A 24 -3.13 -2.70 -2.26
CA ALA A 24 -3.72 -1.74 -1.33
C ALA A 24 -5.23 -1.55 -1.59
N GLY A 25 -5.64 -1.47 -2.85
CA GLY A 25 -7.06 -1.39 -3.23
C GLY A 25 -7.85 -2.66 -2.86
N GLN A 26 -7.25 -3.84 -2.98
CA GLN A 26 -7.87 -5.09 -2.51
C GLN A 26 -8.07 -5.09 -0.99
N LEU A 27 -7.09 -4.61 -0.23
CA LEU A 27 -7.20 -4.47 1.23
C LEU A 27 -8.28 -3.47 1.63
N GLU A 28 -8.44 -2.38 0.86
CA GLU A 28 -9.49 -1.39 1.08
C GLU A 28 -10.89 -1.97 0.87
N ALA A 29 -11.06 -2.83 -0.15
CA ALA A 29 -12.30 -3.57 -0.36
C ALA A 29 -12.61 -4.52 0.83
N ILE A 30 -11.60 -5.25 1.31
CA ILE A 30 -11.73 -6.13 2.49
C ILE A 30 -12.10 -5.32 3.74
N HIS A 31 -11.47 -4.16 3.95
CA HIS A 31 -11.80 -3.25 5.05
C HIS A 31 -13.26 -2.82 4.98
N SER A 32 -13.73 -2.35 3.81
CA SER A 32 -15.11 -1.92 3.60
C SER A 32 -16.12 -3.04 3.88
N ASP A 33 -15.86 -4.25 3.35
CA ASP A 33 -16.74 -5.41 3.59
C ASP A 33 -16.76 -5.82 5.06
N THR A 34 -15.60 -5.81 5.72
CA THR A 34 -15.49 -6.13 7.14
C THR A 34 -16.27 -5.14 7.98
N ALA A 35 -16.16 -3.83 7.70
CA ALA A 35 -16.92 -2.79 8.38
C ALA A 35 -18.42 -2.99 8.20
N ARG A 36 -18.86 -3.23 6.96
CA ARG A 36 -20.27 -3.49 6.64
C ARG A 36 -20.83 -4.70 7.40
N LEU A 37 -20.12 -5.83 7.36
CA LEU A 37 -20.57 -7.07 8.00
C LEU A 37 -20.61 -6.95 9.52
N THR A 38 -19.58 -6.36 10.12
CA THR A 38 -19.52 -6.20 11.58
C THR A 38 -20.54 -5.18 12.08
N ASN A 39 -20.85 -4.14 11.30
CA ASN A 39 -21.94 -3.21 11.63
C ASN A 39 -23.32 -3.88 11.59
N ALA A 40 -23.56 -4.78 10.65
CA ALA A 40 -24.81 -5.55 10.60
C ALA A 40 -25.00 -6.49 11.80
N LEU A 41 -23.90 -6.90 12.46
CA LEU A 41 -23.97 -7.75 13.64
C LEU A 41 -24.32 -6.98 14.92
N GLN A 42 -24.23 -5.64 14.93
CA GLN A 42 -24.50 -4.81 16.11
C GLN A 42 -25.89 -5.06 16.72
N GLU A 43 -26.89 -5.23 15.86
CA GLU A 43 -28.29 -5.43 16.25
C GLU A 43 -28.49 -6.69 17.09
N PHE A 44 -27.60 -7.68 16.97
CA PHE A 44 -27.68 -8.95 17.69
C PHE A 44 -27.05 -8.93 19.09
N PHE A 45 -26.28 -7.89 19.44
CA PHE A 45 -25.49 -7.85 20.69
C PHE A 45 -26.08 -6.96 21.80
N ALA A 46 -27.34 -6.52 21.69
CA ALA A 46 -28.01 -5.67 22.68
C ALA A 46 -28.07 -6.33 24.07
N GLY A 47 -27.21 -5.91 25.01
CA GLY A 47 -27.28 -6.35 26.41
C GLY A 47 -25.98 -6.22 27.20
N HIS A 48 -24.98 -7.06 26.94
CA HIS A 48 -23.70 -7.07 27.68
C HIS A 48 -22.47 -7.51 26.85
N GLY A 49 -22.64 -8.17 25.70
CA GLY A 49 -21.54 -8.55 24.79
C GLY A 49 -21.18 -7.51 23.72
N ALA A 50 -22.04 -6.50 23.54
CA ALA A 50 -21.87 -5.44 22.56
C ALA A 50 -20.55 -4.67 22.72
N ALA A 51 -20.23 -4.19 23.93
CA ALA A 51 -19.06 -3.33 24.13
C ALA A 51 -17.74 -3.99 23.71
N GLY A 52 -17.49 -5.24 24.13
CA GLY A 52 -16.28 -5.96 23.73
C GLY A 52 -16.23 -6.29 22.23
N PHE A 53 -17.39 -6.57 21.62
CA PHE A 53 -17.47 -6.73 20.17
C PHE A 53 -17.13 -5.42 19.44
N PHE A 54 -17.66 -4.30 19.90
CA PHE A 54 -17.39 -2.97 19.35
C PHE A 54 -15.93 -2.56 19.47
N ASP A 55 -15.31 -2.82 20.62
CA ASP A 55 -13.89 -2.53 20.82
C ASP A 55 -13.02 -3.35 19.87
N ALA A 56 -13.31 -4.65 19.72
CA ALA A 56 -12.61 -5.53 18.80
C ALA A 56 -12.85 -5.13 17.32
N GLN A 57 -14.09 -4.75 16.97
CA GLN A 57 -14.43 -4.22 15.66
C GLN A 57 -13.60 -2.97 15.34
N ASN A 58 -13.58 -1.99 16.25
CA ASN A 58 -12.84 -0.75 16.06
C ASN A 58 -11.34 -0.99 15.91
N GLN A 59 -10.77 -1.86 16.75
CA GLN A 59 -9.35 -2.23 16.68
C GLN A 59 -9.01 -2.89 15.34
N MET A 60 -9.83 -3.83 14.88
CA MET A 60 -9.64 -4.51 13.61
C MET A 60 -9.74 -3.56 12.43
N LEU A 61 -10.78 -2.70 12.37
CA LEU A 61 -10.97 -1.75 11.28
C LEU A 61 -9.83 -0.73 11.24
N SER A 62 -9.43 -0.19 12.40
CA SER A 62 -8.28 0.71 12.49
C SER A 62 -6.98 0.04 12.03
N GLY A 63 -6.75 -1.23 12.40
CA GLY A 63 -5.57 -1.98 11.98
C GLY A 63 -5.55 -2.24 10.47
N LEU A 64 -6.68 -2.63 9.90
CA LEU A 64 -6.83 -2.84 8.46
C LEU A 64 -6.63 -1.54 7.67
N GLN A 65 -7.18 -0.41 8.15
CA GLN A 65 -6.93 0.89 7.55
C GLN A 65 -5.44 1.25 7.57
N GLY A 66 -4.76 1.06 8.70
CA GLY A 66 -3.31 1.28 8.78
C GLY A 66 -2.50 0.40 7.82
N LEU A 67 -2.93 -0.85 7.60
CA LEU A 67 -2.31 -1.73 6.63
C LEU A 67 -2.52 -1.23 5.19
N VAL A 68 -3.74 -0.82 4.84
CA VAL A 68 -4.06 -0.22 3.52
C VAL A 68 -3.14 0.97 3.25
N ASP A 69 -3.03 1.88 4.21
CA ASP A 69 -2.22 3.10 4.06
C ASP A 69 -0.72 2.79 3.93
N THR A 70 -0.23 1.82 4.70
CA THR A 70 1.16 1.36 4.63
C THR A 70 1.49 0.76 3.26
N VAL A 71 0.64 -0.12 2.73
CA VAL A 71 0.86 -0.75 1.42
C VAL A 71 0.75 0.30 0.31
N ARG A 72 -0.22 1.22 0.39
CA ARG A 72 -0.35 2.32 -0.57
C ARG A 72 0.91 3.20 -0.58
N GLN A 73 1.40 3.58 0.59
CA GLN A 73 2.62 4.38 0.72
C GLN A 73 3.86 3.64 0.20
N HIS A 74 3.93 2.32 0.35
CA HIS A 74 5.01 1.52 -0.20
C HIS A 74 5.08 1.60 -1.74
N GLY A 75 3.94 1.50 -2.42
CA GLY A 75 3.86 1.67 -3.88
C GLY A 75 4.34 3.06 -4.32
N VAL A 76 3.81 4.12 -3.68
CA VAL A 76 4.23 5.52 -3.94
C VAL A 76 5.73 5.72 -3.75
N THR A 77 6.28 5.18 -2.66
CA THR A 77 7.71 5.31 -2.34
C THR A 77 8.56 4.60 -3.39
N THR A 78 8.12 3.43 -3.85
CA THR A 78 8.81 2.67 -4.91
C THR A 78 8.84 3.45 -6.22
N SER A 79 7.70 4.01 -6.65
CA SER A 79 7.64 4.87 -7.85
C SER A 79 8.54 6.09 -7.72
N HIS A 80 8.52 6.77 -6.57
CA HIS A 80 9.36 7.96 -6.35
C HIS A 80 10.86 7.65 -6.42
N VAL A 81 11.29 6.53 -5.83
CA VAL A 81 12.69 6.09 -5.92
C VAL A 81 13.08 5.74 -7.35
N LEU A 82 12.17 5.09 -8.10
CA LEU A 82 12.39 4.77 -9.51
C LEU A 82 12.56 6.03 -10.37
N ASP A 83 11.71 7.04 -10.18
CA ASP A 83 11.82 8.31 -10.89
C ASP A 83 13.16 9.00 -10.63
N GLY A 84 13.61 8.99 -9.37
CA GLY A 84 14.93 9.51 -8.98
C GLY A 84 16.09 8.76 -9.64
N ALA A 85 15.98 7.43 -9.76
CA ALA A 85 16.99 6.61 -10.41
C ALA A 85 17.06 6.89 -11.93
N ILE A 86 15.92 6.94 -12.62
CA ILE A 86 15.84 7.27 -14.05
C ILE A 86 16.38 8.68 -14.32
N SER A 87 16.04 9.65 -13.48
CA SER A 87 16.56 11.02 -13.59
C SER A 87 18.08 11.05 -13.49
N THR A 88 18.64 10.31 -12.52
CA THR A 88 20.09 10.19 -12.32
C THR A 88 20.78 9.55 -13.52
N ASP A 89 20.23 8.46 -14.06
CA ASP A 89 20.78 7.77 -15.23
C ASP A 89 20.79 8.67 -16.47
N ASN A 90 19.72 9.44 -16.69
CA ASN A 90 19.64 10.41 -17.78
C ASN A 90 20.66 11.54 -17.63
N HIS A 91 20.85 12.05 -16.41
CA HIS A 91 21.84 13.07 -16.13
C HIS A 91 23.26 12.56 -16.39
N MET A 92 23.61 11.36 -15.90
CA MET A 92 24.91 10.76 -16.15
C MET A 92 25.15 10.50 -17.64
N ARG A 93 24.14 10.03 -18.38
CA ARG A 93 24.27 9.85 -19.83
C ARG A 93 24.58 11.16 -20.55
N GLY A 94 24.00 12.28 -20.11
CA GLY A 94 24.28 13.61 -20.67
C GLY A 94 25.69 14.15 -20.39
N LEU A 95 26.42 13.62 -19.40
CA LEU A 95 27.80 14.01 -19.10
C LEU A 95 28.84 13.27 -19.96
N PHE A 96 28.47 12.14 -20.57
CA PHE A 96 29.36 11.28 -21.35
C PHE A 96 28.99 11.19 -22.84
N LEU A 97 27.97 11.94 -23.28
CA LEU A 97 27.63 12.19 -24.67
C LEU A 97 28.28 13.51 -25.13
#